data_AF-A0A850T9T8-F1
#
_entry.id   AF-A0A850T9T8-F1
#
_cell.length_a   1.000
_cell.length_b   1.000
_cell.length_c   1.000
_cell.angle_alpha   90.00
_cell.angle_beta   90.00
_cell.angle_gamma   90.00
#
_symmetry.space_group_name_H-M   'P 1'
#
loop_
_entity.id
_entity.type
_entity.pdbx_description
1 polymer ?
#
loop_
_entity_poly.entity_id
_entity_poly.type
_entity_poly.pdbx_seq_one_letter_code
_entity_poly.pdbx_strand_id
1 'polypeptide(L)'
;MAKKPAILLTIDVEDWFQVENFKSYIDFSTWNCFGLRVEKNTCLILDLLDAFSFKPKATFFMLGWIAEKLPGLVRQIRDRGHEVASHGANHHLCTALDQNQLFQDLLTSKKQLEDITGHAVYGYRAPSFALNDRILERIKQAGYLYDSSYNSFSAHGRYGSIDLSKAVKNGGSYQLDTHFFELPVSNLRLCNKTIPLGGGGYFRLYPTSFFKQGIKNVLKKDNAFIFYAHPWEFDPDQPRVHQASRGFKFRHYINLDKTEGKLKQIINSFSNCDFVTCRRYLEEYRNFQYPAPSTQHLTARPKGAKFM
;
A
#
# COMPACT_ATOMS: atom_id res chain seq x y z
N MET A 1 14.78 16.87 -21.40
CA MET A 1 14.28 15.55 -21.82
C MET A 1 12.95 15.29 -21.13
N ALA A 2 11.96 14.69 -21.81
CA ALA A 2 10.70 14.31 -21.16
C ALA A 2 10.96 13.22 -20.10
N LYS A 3 10.31 13.32 -18.92
CA LYS A 3 10.42 12.29 -17.87
C LYS A 3 9.83 10.98 -18.38
N LYS A 4 10.50 9.86 -18.05
CA LYS A 4 10.00 8.52 -18.39
C LYS A 4 8.66 8.28 -17.68
N PRO A 5 7.78 7.40 -18.19
CA PRO A 5 6.58 7.01 -17.43
C PRO A 5 6.96 6.34 -16.11
N ALA A 6 6.21 6.62 -15.06
CA ALA A 6 6.47 6.09 -13.71
C ALA A 6 5.67 4.81 -13.43
N ILE A 7 6.25 3.86 -12.71
CA ILE A 7 5.54 2.72 -12.13
C ILE A 7 5.77 2.76 -10.62
N LEU A 8 4.67 2.89 -9.88
CA LEU A 8 4.65 2.89 -8.42
C LEU A 8 4.28 1.49 -7.97
N LEU A 9 5.28 0.69 -7.61
CA LEU A 9 5.05 -0.60 -6.95
C LEU A 9 4.72 -0.34 -5.49
N THR A 10 3.57 -0.81 -5.04
CA THR A 10 3.15 -0.67 -3.66
C THR A 10 2.82 -2.03 -3.06
N ILE A 11 3.18 -2.23 -1.79
CA ILE A 11 2.99 -3.49 -1.08
C ILE A 11 2.27 -3.20 0.23
N ASP A 12 1.10 -3.78 0.42
CA ASP A 12 0.33 -3.68 1.66
C ASP A 12 0.81 -4.82 2.57
N VAL A 13 1.60 -4.46 3.58
CA VAL A 13 2.34 -5.41 4.40
C VAL A 13 1.40 -6.00 5.45
N GLU A 14 0.76 -7.09 5.04
CA GLU A 14 -0.15 -7.92 5.82
C GLU A 14 0.29 -9.39 5.76
N ASP A 15 -0.02 -10.12 6.82
CA ASP A 15 0.09 -11.58 6.85
C ASP A 15 -1.22 -12.26 6.39
N TRP A 16 -1.15 -13.55 6.05
CA TRP A 16 -2.26 -14.29 5.44
C TRP A 16 -3.54 -14.33 6.27
N PHE A 17 -3.41 -14.22 7.60
CA PHE A 17 -4.52 -14.26 8.55
C PHE A 17 -5.15 -12.88 8.82
N GLN A 18 -4.54 -11.80 8.32
CA GLN A 18 -4.99 -10.42 8.54
C GLN A 18 -5.93 -9.93 7.42
N VAL A 19 -6.03 -10.69 6.33
CA VAL A 19 -6.83 -10.32 5.17
C VAL A 19 -8.31 -10.24 5.50
N GLU A 20 -8.97 -9.22 4.97
CA GLU A 20 -10.41 -9.01 5.19
C GLU A 20 -11.28 -10.16 4.63
N ASN A 21 -10.79 -10.94 3.67
CA ASN A 21 -11.49 -12.15 3.19
C ASN A 21 -11.68 -13.20 4.29
N PHE A 22 -10.82 -13.22 5.33
CA PHE A 22 -10.87 -14.22 6.40
C PHE A 22 -11.28 -13.66 7.75
N LYS A 23 -11.62 -12.38 7.83
CA LYS A 23 -11.99 -11.70 9.08
C LYS A 23 -13.14 -12.36 9.85
N SER A 24 -14.14 -12.89 9.15
CA SER A 24 -15.25 -13.63 9.80
C SER A 24 -14.85 -15.01 10.32
N TYR A 25 -13.63 -15.47 10.05
CA TYR A 25 -13.11 -16.80 10.40
C TYR A 25 -11.88 -16.74 11.30
N ILE A 26 -11.20 -15.59 11.35
CA ILE A 26 -10.02 -15.34 12.15
C ILE A 26 -10.22 -14.01 12.87
N ASP A 27 -10.52 -14.11 14.16
CA ASP A 27 -10.72 -12.95 15.01
C ASP A 27 -9.38 -12.25 15.31
N PHE A 28 -9.40 -10.92 15.39
CA PHE A 28 -8.23 -10.11 15.71
C PHE A 28 -7.53 -10.56 17.01
N SER A 29 -8.30 -10.97 18.03
CA SER A 29 -7.76 -11.47 19.31
C SER A 29 -6.90 -12.72 19.16
N THR A 30 -7.08 -13.49 18.08
CA THR A 30 -6.35 -14.74 17.82
C THR A 30 -5.07 -14.55 17.02
N TRP A 31 -4.79 -13.33 16.53
CA TRP A 31 -3.64 -13.08 15.65
C TRP A 31 -2.29 -13.47 16.26
N ASN A 32 -2.11 -13.28 17.57
CA ASN A 32 -0.88 -13.65 18.28
C ASN A 32 -0.66 -15.17 18.35
N CYS A 33 -1.65 -16.00 17.99
CA CYS A 33 -1.53 -17.45 17.97
C CYS A 33 -0.92 -18.00 16.67
N PHE A 34 -0.78 -17.18 15.63
CA PHE A 34 -0.24 -17.59 14.34
C PHE A 34 1.24 -17.24 14.20
N GLY A 35 2.01 -18.14 13.60
CA GLY A 35 3.39 -17.84 13.20
C GLY A 35 3.43 -16.81 12.08
N LEU A 36 4.31 -15.81 12.20
CA LEU A 36 4.47 -14.76 11.21
C LEU A 36 5.21 -15.29 9.98
N ARG A 37 4.61 -15.11 8.81
CA ARG A 37 5.23 -15.40 7.50
C ARG A 37 5.52 -14.13 6.72
N VAL A 38 4.85 -13.02 7.07
CA VAL A 38 4.99 -11.72 6.44
C VAL A 38 6.44 -11.24 6.37
N GLU A 39 7.29 -11.53 7.36
CA GLU A 39 8.71 -11.15 7.34
C GLU A 39 9.45 -11.81 6.17
N LYS A 40 9.44 -13.15 6.12
CA LYS A 40 10.05 -13.92 5.03
C LYS A 40 9.51 -13.48 3.68
N ASN A 41 8.19 -13.33 3.57
CA ASN A 41 7.51 -12.96 2.33
C ASN A 41 7.88 -11.55 1.86
N THR A 42 8.03 -10.60 2.79
CA THR A 42 8.46 -9.25 2.47
C THR A 42 9.94 -9.23 2.06
N CYS A 43 10.80 -10.00 2.73
CA CYS A 43 12.19 -10.19 2.34
C CYS A 43 12.32 -10.79 0.93
N LEU A 44 11.49 -11.77 0.56
CA LEU A 44 11.46 -12.32 -0.81
C LEU A 44 11.17 -11.22 -1.86
N ILE A 45 10.23 -10.31 -1.57
CA ILE A 45 9.94 -9.18 -2.47
C ILE A 45 11.13 -8.22 -2.53
N LEU A 46 11.73 -7.86 -1.39
CA LEU A 46 12.90 -6.98 -1.34
C LEU A 46 14.08 -7.57 -2.13
N ASP A 47 14.36 -8.86 -1.95
CA ASP A 47 15.42 -9.57 -2.66
C ASP A 47 15.15 -9.66 -4.17
N LEU A 48 13.88 -9.85 -4.57
CA LEU A 48 13.47 -9.78 -5.97
C LEU A 48 13.75 -8.40 -6.58
N LEU A 49 13.44 -7.31 -5.87
CA LEU A 49 13.70 -5.95 -6.34
C LEU A 49 15.21 -5.67 -6.43
N ASP A 50 16.00 -6.11 -5.45
CA ASP A 50 17.45 -5.95 -5.42
C ASP A 50 18.17 -6.76 -6.52
N ALA A 51 17.57 -7.85 -6.98
CA ALA A 51 18.12 -8.68 -8.06
C ALA A 51 18.14 -7.99 -9.43
N PHE A 52 17.41 -6.88 -9.62
CA PHE A 52 17.47 -6.09 -10.85
C PHE A 52 18.62 -5.08 -10.81
N SER A 53 19.36 -4.95 -11.91
CA SER A 53 20.49 -4.02 -12.00
C SER A 53 20.12 -2.55 -11.77
N PHE A 54 18.89 -2.14 -12.13
CA PHE A 54 18.37 -0.79 -11.94
C PHE A 54 17.67 -0.58 -10.58
N LYS A 55 17.61 -1.61 -9.73
CA LYS A 55 17.10 -1.58 -8.34
C LYS A 55 15.77 -0.81 -8.17
N PRO A 56 14.66 -1.30 -8.77
CA PRO A 56 13.35 -0.65 -8.69
C PRO A 56 12.96 -0.32 -7.26
N LYS A 57 12.45 0.89 -7.02
CA LYS A 57 11.95 1.33 -5.71
C LYS A 57 10.45 1.14 -5.60
N ALA A 58 10.00 0.93 -4.37
CA ALA A 58 8.64 0.56 -4.03
C ALA A 58 8.22 1.23 -2.72
N THR A 59 6.92 1.26 -2.46
CA THR A 59 6.32 1.79 -1.24
C THR A 59 5.67 0.65 -0.46
N PHE A 60 6.06 0.47 0.79
CA PHE A 60 5.50 -0.54 1.67
C PHE A 60 4.56 0.14 2.66
N PHE A 61 3.26 -0.10 2.52
CA PHE A 61 2.25 0.34 3.46
C PHE A 61 2.25 -0.64 4.64
N MET A 62 2.87 -0.24 5.74
CA MET A 62 3.10 -1.05 6.92
C MET A 62 1.91 -1.00 7.87
N LEU A 63 1.36 -2.17 8.20
CA LEU A 63 0.42 -2.30 9.30
C LEU A 63 1.13 -2.15 10.65
N GLY A 64 0.62 -1.28 11.53
CA GLY A 64 1.22 -0.98 12.83
C GLY A 64 1.43 -2.21 13.71
N TRP A 65 0.47 -3.15 13.70
CA TRP A 65 0.57 -4.43 14.40
C TRP A 65 1.79 -5.24 13.95
N ILE A 66 2.10 -5.24 12.65
CA ILE A 66 3.30 -5.91 12.13
C ILE A 66 4.55 -5.11 12.49
N ALA A 67 4.51 -3.78 12.36
CA ALA A 67 5.64 -2.91 12.70
C ALA A 67 6.06 -3.04 14.17
N GLU A 68 5.11 -3.28 15.08
CA GLU A 68 5.37 -3.50 16.51
C GLU A 68 6.21 -4.76 16.75
N LYS A 69 5.85 -5.84 16.06
CA LYS A 69 6.47 -7.16 16.24
C LYS A 69 7.75 -7.31 15.44
N LEU A 70 7.83 -6.65 14.28
CA LEU A 70 8.93 -6.77 13.33
C LEU A 70 9.53 -5.39 13.02
N PRO A 71 10.00 -4.61 14.02
CA PRO A 71 10.60 -3.30 13.76
C PRO A 71 11.91 -3.41 12.97
N GLY A 72 12.57 -4.57 12.99
CA GLY A 72 13.71 -4.89 12.14
C GLY A 72 13.36 -4.90 10.66
N LEU A 73 12.23 -5.49 10.28
CA LEU A 73 11.73 -5.52 8.91
C LEU A 73 11.45 -4.09 8.39
N VAL A 74 10.83 -3.25 9.21
CA VAL A 74 10.55 -1.84 8.87
C VAL A 74 11.85 -1.09 8.56
N ARG A 75 12.88 -1.25 9.41
CA ARG A 75 14.20 -0.65 9.18
C ARG A 75 14.85 -1.21 7.92
N GLN A 76 14.76 -2.51 7.67
CA GLN A 76 15.31 -3.15 6.48
C GLN A 76 14.68 -2.61 5.18
N ILE A 77 13.36 -2.41 5.15
CA ILE A 77 12.66 -1.78 4.01
C ILE A 77 13.26 -0.39 3.72
N ARG A 78 13.36 0.44 4.77
CA ARG A 78 13.95 1.79 4.68
C ARG A 78 15.41 1.74 4.21
N ASP A 79 16.23 0.89 4.83
CA ASP A 79 17.68 0.82 4.59
C ASP A 79 18.01 0.35 3.16
N ARG A 80 17.11 -0.43 2.55
CA ARG A 80 17.18 -0.78 1.12
C ARG A 80 16.65 0.34 0.20
N GLY A 81 16.28 1.50 0.74
CA GLY A 81 15.89 2.70 0.01
C GLY A 81 14.45 2.67 -0.51
N HIS A 82 13.59 1.83 0.05
CA HIS A 82 12.15 1.82 -0.21
C HIS A 82 11.44 2.79 0.73
N GLU A 83 10.23 3.21 0.35
CA GLU A 83 9.40 4.04 1.21
C GLU A 83 8.61 3.19 2.21
N VAL A 84 8.60 3.63 3.47
CA VAL A 84 7.69 3.12 4.49
C VAL A 84 6.52 4.10 4.62
N ALA A 85 5.32 3.62 4.34
CA ALA A 85 4.06 4.35 4.49
C ALA A 85 3.15 3.61 5.50
N SER A 86 2.06 4.22 5.95
CA SER A 86 1.17 3.63 6.96
C SER A 86 0.00 2.87 6.34
N HIS A 87 -0.33 1.72 6.91
CA HIS A 87 -1.53 0.94 6.62
C HIS A 87 -2.51 0.88 7.82
N GLY A 88 -2.46 1.89 8.69
CA GLY A 88 -3.22 1.91 9.95
C GLY A 88 -2.59 1.02 11.02
N ALA A 89 -3.20 0.97 12.21
CA ALA A 89 -2.61 0.21 13.32
C ALA A 89 -3.00 -1.27 13.29
N ASN A 90 -4.31 -1.57 13.23
CA ASN A 90 -4.83 -2.93 13.50
C ASN A 90 -5.70 -3.51 12.36
N HIS A 91 -5.66 -2.92 11.16
CA HIS A 91 -6.42 -3.37 9.99
C HIS A 91 -7.95 -3.38 10.24
N HIS A 92 -8.42 -2.49 11.12
CA HIS A 92 -9.84 -2.21 11.21
C HIS A 92 -10.27 -1.42 9.97
N LEU A 93 -11.47 -1.71 9.45
CA LEU A 93 -12.00 -0.91 8.34
C LEU A 93 -12.22 0.51 8.87
N CYS A 94 -11.69 1.51 8.18
CA CYS A 94 -11.85 2.90 8.58
C CYS A 94 -13.33 3.33 8.69
N THR A 95 -14.21 2.69 7.91
CA THR A 95 -15.67 2.90 7.95
C THR A 95 -16.36 2.31 9.18
N ALA A 96 -15.69 1.42 9.91
CA ALA A 96 -16.21 0.81 11.14
C ALA A 96 -15.74 1.53 12.42
N LEU A 97 -14.82 2.49 12.29
CA LEU A 97 -14.33 3.30 13.40
C LEU A 97 -15.11 4.61 13.50
N ASP A 98 -15.35 5.08 14.73
CA ASP A 98 -15.79 6.46 14.92
C ASP A 98 -14.65 7.44 14.57
N GLN A 99 -15.00 8.73 14.49
CA GLN A 99 -14.07 9.77 14.05
C GLN A 99 -12.85 9.93 14.98
N ASN A 100 -13.02 9.74 16.28
CA ASN A 100 -11.94 9.87 17.24
C ASN A 100 -11.07 8.61 17.21
N GLN A 101 -11.69 7.42 17.16
CA GLN A 101 -10.98 6.14 17.00
C GLN A 101 -10.13 6.13 15.74
N LEU A 102 -10.70 6.55 14.60
CA LEU A 102 -9.97 6.65 13.33
C LEU A 102 -8.79 7.61 13.45
N PHE A 103 -9.00 8.79 14.03
CA PHE A 103 -7.92 9.76 14.20
C PHE A 103 -6.79 9.25 15.10
N GLN A 104 -7.13 8.55 16.18
CA GLN A 104 -6.13 7.92 17.06
C GLN A 104 -5.39 6.75 16.38
N ASP A 105 -6.07 5.92 15.59
CA ASP A 105 -5.44 4.86 14.79
C ASP A 105 -4.42 5.44 13.79
N LEU A 106 -4.81 6.53 13.10
CA LEU A 106 -3.98 7.25 12.15
C LEU A 106 -2.73 7.85 12.81
N LEU A 107 -2.89 8.53 13.96
CA LEU A 107 -1.78 9.12 14.71
C LEU A 107 -0.84 8.05 15.29
N THR A 108 -1.41 6.98 15.84
CA THR A 108 -0.65 5.88 16.46
C THR A 108 0.23 5.18 15.44
N SER A 109 -0.37 4.77 14.31
CA SER A 109 0.36 4.09 13.23
C SER A 109 1.45 4.98 12.62
N LYS A 110 1.15 6.26 12.38
CA LYS A 110 2.14 7.24 11.89
C LYS A 110 3.31 7.36 12.85
N LYS A 111 3.03 7.67 14.13
CA LYS A 111 4.06 7.89 15.15
C LYS A 111 4.93 6.66 15.33
N GLN A 112 4.34 5.47 15.41
CA GLN A 112 5.08 4.23 15.59
C GLN A 112 6.08 4.00 14.46
N LEU A 113 5.66 4.20 13.20
CA LEU A 113 6.54 4.05 12.04
C LEU A 113 7.61 5.13 12.00
N GLU A 114 7.29 6.38 12.36
CA GLU A 114 8.26 7.47 12.49
C GLU A 114 9.31 7.19 13.58
N ASP A 115 8.88 6.64 14.73
CA ASP A 115 9.79 6.26 15.82
C ASP A 115 10.72 5.10 15.41
N ILE A 116 10.22 4.10 14.68
CA ILE A 116 11.04 2.97 14.20
C ILE A 116 12.02 3.39 13.11
N THR A 117 11.57 4.25 12.18
CA THR A 117 12.35 4.65 11.01
C THR A 117 13.21 5.87 11.27
N GLY A 118 12.94 6.69 12.29
CA GLY A 118 13.58 7.99 12.48
C GLY A 118 13.30 9.01 11.36
N HIS A 119 12.32 8.74 10.49
CA HIS A 119 11.93 9.61 9.37
C HIS A 119 10.43 9.85 9.36
N ALA A 120 10.01 10.99 8.80
CA ALA A 120 8.60 11.30 8.63
C ALA A 120 7.90 10.31 7.70
N VAL A 121 6.66 9.95 8.04
CA VAL A 121 5.80 9.04 7.28
C VAL A 121 4.71 9.86 6.59
N TYR A 122 4.77 9.97 5.27
CA TYR A 122 3.88 10.87 4.51
C TYR A 122 2.65 10.20 3.93
N GLY A 123 2.72 8.89 3.68
CA GLY A 123 1.68 8.15 3.00
C GLY A 123 0.77 7.35 3.91
N TYR A 124 -0.49 7.25 3.52
CA TYR A 124 -1.45 6.32 4.10
C TYR A 124 -2.15 5.50 3.02
N ARG A 125 -2.55 4.28 3.39
CA ARG A 125 -3.53 3.49 2.65
C ARG A 125 -4.49 2.84 3.64
N ALA A 126 -5.79 2.98 3.40
CA ALA A 126 -6.85 2.40 4.19
C ALA A 126 -6.95 0.88 3.94
N PRO A 127 -7.05 0.06 5.00
CA PRO A 127 -7.37 -1.35 4.91
C PRO A 127 -8.56 -1.62 3.97
N SER A 128 -8.40 -2.58 3.07
CA SER A 128 -9.40 -2.95 2.05
C SER A 128 -9.88 -1.81 1.14
N PHE A 129 -9.14 -0.71 1.02
CA PHE A 129 -9.53 0.47 0.25
C PHE A 129 -10.85 1.10 0.74
N ALA A 130 -11.18 0.91 2.03
CA ALA A 130 -12.40 1.41 2.65
C ALA A 130 -12.26 2.92 2.95
N LEU A 131 -12.71 3.74 2.00
CA LEU A 131 -12.49 5.18 1.98
C LEU A 131 -13.81 5.96 1.79
N ASN A 132 -13.88 7.18 2.32
CA ASN A 132 -14.84 8.21 1.94
C ASN A 132 -14.26 9.59 2.26
N ASP A 133 -14.96 10.66 1.87
CA ASP A 133 -14.45 12.03 2.05
C ASP A 133 -14.17 12.38 3.52
N ARG A 134 -14.95 11.85 4.46
CA ARG A 134 -14.71 12.06 5.91
C ARG A 134 -13.43 11.37 6.37
N ILE A 135 -13.16 10.17 5.86
CA ILE A 135 -11.92 9.43 6.16
C ILE A 135 -10.71 10.15 5.56
N LEU A 136 -10.80 10.63 4.31
CA LEU A 136 -9.74 11.42 3.68
C LEU A 136 -9.39 12.67 4.49
N GLU A 137 -10.41 13.39 4.98
CA GLU A 137 -10.18 14.57 5.80
C GLU A 137 -9.48 14.22 7.12
N ARG A 138 -9.80 13.07 7.74
CA ARG A 138 -9.08 12.59 8.94
C ARG A 138 -7.65 12.18 8.65
N ILE A 139 -7.39 11.54 7.52
CA ILE A 139 -6.03 11.21 7.06
C ILE A 139 -5.21 12.51 6.91
N LYS A 140 -5.77 13.53 6.24
CA LYS A 140 -5.13 14.84 6.12
C LYS A 140 -4.85 15.48 7.47
N GLN A 141 -5.84 15.50 8.37
CA GLN A 141 -5.70 16.07 9.72
C GLN A 141 -4.63 15.36 10.56
N ALA A 142 -4.39 14.06 10.33
CA ALA A 142 -3.36 13.30 11.02
C ALA A 142 -1.93 13.61 10.49
N GLY A 143 -1.81 14.51 9.51
CA GLY A 143 -0.53 14.97 8.97
C GLY A 143 0.05 14.05 7.90
N TYR A 144 -0.76 13.20 7.28
CA TYR A 144 -0.37 12.53 6.03
C TYR A 144 -0.50 13.52 4.86
N LEU A 145 0.37 13.38 3.87
CA LEU A 145 0.42 14.25 2.68
C LEU A 145 -0.10 13.57 1.43
N TYR A 146 -0.30 12.25 1.48
CA TYR A 146 -1.05 11.54 0.47
C TYR A 146 -1.80 10.34 1.02
N ASP A 147 -2.92 10.02 0.38
CA ASP A 147 -3.62 8.75 0.48
C ASP A 147 -3.45 7.96 -0.82
N SER A 148 -3.50 6.63 -0.74
CA SER A 148 -3.46 5.73 -1.90
C SER A 148 -4.54 4.66 -1.80
N SER A 149 -5.75 5.05 -1.38
CA SER A 149 -6.84 4.12 -1.10
C SER A 149 -7.94 4.12 -2.15
N TYR A 150 -8.04 5.16 -2.98
CA TYR A 150 -9.10 5.23 -3.98
C TYR A 150 -8.91 4.20 -5.09
N ASN A 151 -9.97 3.43 -5.35
CA ASN A 151 -10.03 2.48 -6.45
C ASN A 151 -11.31 2.69 -7.26
N SER A 152 -11.17 3.07 -8.52
CA SER A 152 -12.30 3.42 -9.41
C SER A 152 -13.15 2.24 -9.89
N PHE A 153 -12.84 1.00 -9.47
CA PHE A 153 -13.62 -0.18 -9.83
C PHE A 153 -14.83 -0.35 -8.88
N SER A 154 -15.96 0.23 -9.27
CA SER A 154 -17.17 0.31 -8.44
C SER A 154 -17.88 -1.01 -8.17
N ALA A 155 -17.64 -2.07 -8.95
CA ALA A 155 -18.30 -3.36 -8.75
C ALA A 155 -17.73 -4.18 -7.58
N HIS A 156 -16.73 -3.67 -6.86
CA HIS A 156 -16.21 -4.31 -5.66
C HIS A 156 -16.82 -3.66 -4.40
N GLY A 157 -17.72 -4.38 -3.73
CA GLY A 157 -18.58 -3.83 -2.66
C GLY A 157 -17.90 -3.31 -1.39
N ARG A 158 -16.57 -3.39 -1.27
CA ARG A 158 -15.80 -2.80 -0.15
C ARG A 158 -15.09 -1.50 -0.51
N TYR A 159 -14.90 -1.22 -1.80
CA TYR A 159 -14.13 -0.06 -2.21
C TYR A 159 -14.90 1.22 -1.93
N GLY A 160 -14.19 2.15 -1.30
CA GLY A 160 -14.70 3.47 -1.01
C GLY A 160 -14.97 4.32 -2.23
N SER A 161 -15.78 5.35 -2.04
CA SER A 161 -16.02 6.41 -3.03
C SER A 161 -15.68 7.76 -2.42
N ILE A 162 -15.05 8.62 -3.21
CA ILE A 162 -14.67 9.98 -2.83
C ILE A 162 -15.10 10.96 -3.93
N ASP A 163 -15.36 12.20 -3.55
CA ASP A 163 -15.67 13.26 -4.49
C ASP A 163 -14.37 13.85 -5.08
N LEU A 164 -14.17 13.61 -6.39
CA LEU A 164 -13.03 14.13 -7.14
C LEU A 164 -13.42 15.32 -8.04
N SER A 165 -14.63 15.88 -7.91
CA SER A 165 -15.13 16.96 -8.77
C SER A 165 -14.27 18.22 -8.74
N LYS A 166 -13.66 18.52 -7.58
CA LYS A 166 -12.76 19.67 -7.38
C LYS A 166 -11.28 19.32 -7.48
N ALA A 167 -10.96 18.05 -7.67
CA ALA A 167 -9.59 17.57 -7.66
C ALA A 167 -8.88 17.86 -8.99
N VAL A 168 -7.63 18.30 -8.93
CA VAL A 168 -6.82 18.49 -10.14
C VAL A 168 -6.11 17.17 -10.47
N LYS A 169 -6.60 16.48 -11.51
CA LYS A 169 -5.91 15.29 -12.03
C LYS A 169 -4.69 15.71 -12.83
N ASN A 170 -3.53 15.14 -12.53
CA ASN A 170 -2.37 15.23 -13.40
C ASN A 170 -1.46 14.02 -13.18
N GLY A 171 -1.15 13.36 -14.30
CA GLY A 171 -0.60 12.02 -14.31
C GLY A 171 -1.52 11.01 -13.64
N GLY A 172 -0.92 10.08 -12.87
CA GLY A 172 -1.63 9.08 -12.08
C GLY A 172 -2.08 9.55 -10.70
N SER A 173 -2.15 10.87 -10.45
CA SER A 173 -2.53 11.43 -9.14
C SER A 173 -3.63 12.48 -9.26
N TYR A 174 -4.34 12.68 -8.15
CA TYR A 174 -5.27 13.78 -7.94
C TYR A 174 -4.75 14.66 -6.81
N GLN A 175 -4.65 15.97 -7.05
CA GLN A 175 -4.40 16.93 -5.98
C GLN A 175 -5.75 17.32 -5.37
N LEU A 176 -5.94 17.03 -4.08
CA LEU A 176 -7.18 17.29 -3.34
C LEU A 176 -7.13 18.60 -2.56
N ASP A 177 -5.92 18.99 -2.12
CA ASP A 177 -5.64 20.23 -1.40
C ASP A 177 -4.22 20.70 -1.76
N THR A 178 -3.80 21.86 -1.26
CA THR A 178 -2.47 22.47 -1.47
C THR A 178 -1.34 21.49 -1.16
N HIS A 179 -1.48 20.70 -0.08
CA HIS A 179 -0.46 19.76 0.39
C HIS A 179 -0.97 18.32 0.54
N PHE A 180 -2.08 17.97 -0.12
CA PHE A 180 -2.67 16.64 0.02
C PHE A 180 -3.06 16.03 -1.32
N PHE A 181 -2.61 14.80 -1.56
CA PHE A 181 -2.80 14.08 -2.82
C PHE A 181 -3.50 12.75 -2.62
N GLU A 182 -4.21 12.31 -3.65
CA GLU A 182 -4.72 10.95 -3.80
C GLU A 182 -3.95 10.26 -4.93
N LEU A 183 -3.38 9.09 -4.62
CA LEU A 183 -2.67 8.20 -5.55
C LEU A 183 -3.51 6.93 -5.79
N PRO A 184 -4.49 6.97 -6.71
CA PRO A 184 -5.42 5.88 -6.89
C PRO A 184 -4.76 4.62 -7.44
N VAL A 185 -5.28 3.49 -7.01
CA VAL A 185 -4.96 2.19 -7.61
C VAL A 185 -5.35 2.21 -9.09
N SER A 186 -4.41 1.84 -9.97
CA SER A 186 -4.60 1.96 -11.41
C SER A 186 -5.60 0.94 -11.95
N ASN A 187 -6.51 1.41 -12.81
CA ASN A 187 -7.47 0.58 -13.51
C ASN A 187 -7.46 0.90 -15.00
N LEU A 188 -7.77 -0.09 -15.83
CA LEU A 188 -7.92 0.10 -17.26
C LEU A 188 -9.33 0.62 -17.56
N ARG A 189 -9.43 1.82 -18.15
CA ARG A 189 -10.70 2.36 -18.64
C ARG A 189 -10.84 2.08 -20.13
N LEU A 190 -11.80 1.22 -20.50
CA LEU A 190 -12.18 0.96 -21.88
C LEU A 190 -13.61 1.45 -22.09
N CYS A 191 -13.78 2.51 -22.87
CA CYS A 191 -15.07 3.20 -23.04
C CYS A 191 -15.69 3.55 -21.67
N ASN A 192 -16.92 3.12 -21.41
CA ASN A 192 -17.64 3.35 -20.16
C ASN A 192 -17.42 2.26 -19.10
N LYS A 193 -16.45 1.35 -19.30
CA LYS A 193 -16.17 0.24 -18.37
C LYS A 193 -14.81 0.42 -17.70
N THR A 194 -14.78 0.20 -16.39
CA THR A 194 -13.55 0.09 -15.60
C THR A 194 -13.21 -1.38 -15.41
N ILE A 195 -12.03 -1.77 -15.88
CA ILE A 195 -11.47 -3.11 -15.67
C ILE A 195 -10.40 -3.00 -14.58
N PRO A 196 -10.50 -3.80 -13.51
CA PRO A 196 -9.58 -3.71 -12.39
C PRO A 196 -8.20 -4.18 -12.82
N LEU A 197 -7.20 -3.31 -12.71
CA LEU A 197 -5.83 -3.61 -13.16
C LEU A 197 -4.79 -3.36 -12.06
N GLY A 198 -5.24 -2.99 -10.87
CA GLY A 198 -4.36 -2.49 -9.82
C GLY A 198 -3.38 -3.50 -9.26
N GLY A 199 -3.68 -4.80 -9.34
CA GLY A 199 -2.94 -5.77 -8.55
C GLY A 199 -3.80 -6.86 -7.92
N GLY A 200 -3.28 -7.41 -6.83
CA GLY A 200 -3.98 -8.37 -5.98
C GLY A 200 -4.57 -9.57 -6.73
N GLY A 201 -5.80 -9.94 -6.40
CA GLY A 201 -6.48 -11.09 -7.02
C GLY A 201 -6.58 -11.01 -8.55
N TYR A 202 -6.77 -9.82 -9.13
CA TYR A 202 -6.83 -9.64 -10.58
C TYR A 202 -5.47 -9.83 -11.25
N PHE A 203 -4.41 -9.42 -10.58
CA PHE A 203 -3.05 -9.70 -11.03
C PHE A 203 -2.77 -11.21 -11.08
N ARG A 204 -3.24 -11.99 -10.11
CA ARG A 204 -3.09 -13.46 -10.12
C ARG A 204 -4.04 -14.17 -11.10
N LEU A 205 -5.20 -13.57 -11.37
CA LEU A 205 -6.21 -14.15 -12.27
C LEU A 205 -5.90 -13.91 -13.76
N TYR A 206 -5.51 -12.70 -14.14
CA TYR A 206 -5.39 -12.33 -15.55
C TYR A 206 -4.13 -12.91 -16.21
N PRO A 207 -4.15 -13.20 -17.53
CA PRO A 207 -2.95 -13.53 -18.27
C PRO A 207 -1.90 -12.40 -18.23
N THR A 208 -0.62 -12.75 -18.26
CA THR A 208 0.49 -11.77 -18.23
C THR A 208 0.48 -10.81 -19.41
N SER A 209 0.16 -11.29 -20.62
CA SER A 209 0.07 -10.47 -21.82
C SER A 209 -1.01 -9.39 -21.70
N PHE A 210 -2.19 -9.77 -21.22
CA PHE A 210 -3.29 -8.84 -20.98
C PHE A 210 -2.90 -7.77 -19.95
N PHE A 211 -2.30 -8.19 -18.83
CA PHE A 211 -1.89 -7.26 -17.78
C PHE A 211 -0.83 -6.25 -18.29
N LYS A 212 0.17 -6.73 -19.05
CA LYS A 212 1.17 -5.86 -19.70
C LYS A 212 0.53 -4.86 -20.67
N GLN A 213 -0.42 -5.29 -21.49
CA GLN A 213 -1.12 -4.38 -22.40
C GLN A 213 -1.96 -3.35 -21.64
N GLY A 214 -2.57 -3.76 -20.53
CA GLY A 214 -3.26 -2.86 -19.62
C GLY A 214 -2.33 -1.78 -19.06
N ILE A 215 -1.16 -2.15 -18.53
CA ILE A 215 -0.17 -1.21 -18.00
C ILE A 215 0.23 -0.20 -19.09
N LYS A 216 0.56 -0.67 -20.30
CA LYS A 216 0.92 0.21 -21.43
C LYS A 216 -0.16 1.25 -21.73
N ASN A 217 -1.43 0.84 -21.71
CA ASN A 217 -2.55 1.76 -21.96
C ASN A 217 -2.69 2.81 -20.86
N VAL A 218 -2.56 2.41 -19.60
CA VAL A 218 -2.63 3.35 -18.47
C VAL A 218 -1.44 4.31 -18.50
N LEU A 219 -0.21 3.82 -18.70
CA LEU A 219 0.99 4.65 -18.82
C LEU A 219 0.88 5.66 -19.98
N LYS A 220 0.31 5.27 -21.12
CA LYS A 220 0.11 6.20 -22.25
C LYS A 220 -0.81 7.38 -21.88
N LYS A 221 -1.80 7.15 -21.02
CA LYS A 221 -2.80 8.14 -20.64
C LYS A 221 -2.36 8.99 -19.45
N ASP A 222 -1.90 8.34 -18.40
CA ASP A 222 -1.68 8.93 -17.09
C ASP A 222 -0.19 9.09 -16.76
N ASN A 223 0.71 8.66 -17.66
CA ASN A 223 2.18 8.69 -17.46
C ASN A 223 2.67 8.05 -16.14
N ALA A 224 1.81 7.30 -15.47
CA ALA A 224 2.04 6.66 -14.20
C ALA A 224 1.13 5.44 -14.06
N PHE A 225 1.63 4.39 -13.41
CA PHE A 225 0.86 3.19 -13.08
C PHE A 225 1.09 2.81 -11.62
N ILE A 226 0.02 2.70 -10.84
CA ILE A 226 0.05 2.37 -9.42
C ILE A 226 -0.40 0.91 -9.27
N PHE A 227 0.56 0.06 -8.90
CA PHE A 227 0.38 -1.36 -8.65
C PHE A 227 0.30 -1.63 -7.14
N TYR A 228 -0.54 -2.56 -6.69
CA TYR A 228 -0.55 -3.07 -5.32
C TYR A 228 -0.46 -4.60 -5.26
N ALA A 229 0.18 -5.13 -4.23
CA ALA A 229 0.12 -6.54 -3.85
C ALA A 229 0.34 -6.66 -2.34
N HIS A 230 0.21 -7.87 -1.80
CA HIS A 230 0.56 -8.16 -0.41
C HIS A 230 1.67 -9.23 -0.34
N PRO A 231 2.48 -9.25 0.72
CA PRO A 231 3.51 -10.29 0.90
C PRO A 231 2.95 -11.71 0.87
N TRP A 232 1.79 -11.96 1.49
CA TRP A 232 1.16 -13.29 1.47
C TRP A 232 0.82 -13.80 0.06
N GLU A 233 0.76 -12.93 -0.95
CA GLU A 233 0.52 -13.33 -2.34
C GLU A 233 1.71 -14.06 -2.98
N PHE A 234 2.89 -13.96 -2.37
CA PHE A 234 4.15 -14.58 -2.78
C PHE A 234 4.44 -15.86 -1.99
N ASP A 235 3.43 -16.40 -1.32
CA ASP A 235 3.55 -17.52 -0.40
C ASP A 235 2.53 -18.64 -0.75
N PRO A 236 2.87 -19.56 -1.67
CA PRO A 236 1.97 -20.65 -2.06
C PRO A 236 1.71 -21.65 -0.93
N ASP A 237 2.62 -21.72 0.04
CA ASP A 237 2.61 -22.69 1.14
C ASP A 237 1.93 -22.18 2.40
N GLN A 238 1.27 -21.02 2.33
CA GLN A 238 0.55 -20.44 3.47
C GLN A 238 -0.57 -21.36 3.99
N PRO A 239 -0.89 -21.29 5.30
CA PRO A 239 -1.96 -22.10 5.89
C PRO A 239 -3.32 -21.91 5.19
N ARG A 240 -4.15 -22.96 5.25
CA ARG A 240 -5.46 -23.00 4.59
C ARG A 240 -6.58 -22.77 5.59
N VAL A 241 -7.42 -21.77 5.32
CA VAL A 241 -8.64 -21.48 6.09
C VAL A 241 -9.78 -22.35 5.54
N HIS A 242 -9.84 -23.60 5.97
CA HIS A 242 -10.74 -24.62 5.40
C HIS A 242 -12.23 -24.25 5.50
N GLN A 243 -12.61 -23.61 6.61
CA GLN A 243 -13.96 -23.15 6.92
C GLN A 243 -14.43 -21.96 6.06
N ALA A 244 -13.51 -21.30 5.34
CA ALA A 244 -13.88 -20.16 4.50
C ALA A 244 -14.73 -20.56 3.29
N SER A 245 -15.57 -19.63 2.82
CA SER A 245 -16.40 -19.83 1.63
C SER A 245 -15.55 -20.15 0.38
N ARG A 246 -16.13 -20.88 -0.58
CA ARG A 246 -15.45 -21.25 -1.84
C ARG A 246 -14.94 -20.02 -2.61
N GLY A 247 -15.74 -18.94 -2.62
CA GLY A 247 -15.36 -17.68 -3.28
C GLY A 247 -14.16 -17.00 -2.64
N PHE A 248 -14.10 -16.95 -1.30
CA PHE A 248 -12.94 -16.37 -0.60
C PHE A 248 -11.69 -17.22 -0.79
N LYS A 249 -11.81 -18.55 -0.68
CA LYS A 249 -10.70 -19.46 -0.97
C LYS A 249 -10.18 -19.29 -2.40
N PHE A 250 -11.07 -19.19 -3.38
CA PHE A 250 -10.67 -18.96 -4.77
C PHE A 250 -9.89 -17.64 -4.92
N ARG A 251 -10.43 -16.52 -4.44
CA ARG A 251 -9.76 -15.21 -4.54
C ARG A 251 -8.42 -15.18 -3.81
N HIS A 252 -8.33 -15.84 -2.66
CA HIS A 252 -7.13 -15.86 -1.85
C HIS A 252 -6.04 -16.72 -2.48
N TYR A 253 -6.36 -17.96 -2.85
CA TYR A 253 -5.34 -18.96 -3.19
C TYR A 253 -5.01 -19.13 -4.67
N ILE A 254 -5.76 -18.50 -5.58
CA ILE A 254 -5.51 -18.67 -7.02
C ILE A 254 -4.11 -18.19 -7.42
N ASN A 255 -3.36 -19.07 -8.12
CA ASN A 255 -2.08 -18.79 -8.78
C ASN A 255 -1.01 -18.12 -7.89
N LEU A 256 -0.96 -18.40 -6.59
CA LEU A 256 0.06 -17.86 -5.69
C LEU A 256 1.48 -18.25 -6.12
N ASP A 257 1.66 -19.48 -6.60
CA ASP A 257 2.92 -20.03 -7.11
C ASP A 257 3.46 -19.27 -8.33
N LYS A 258 2.62 -18.49 -9.02
CA LYS A 258 2.98 -17.75 -10.24
C LYS A 258 3.23 -16.27 -9.98
N THR A 259 2.85 -15.74 -8.81
CA THR A 259 2.87 -14.30 -8.51
C THR A 259 4.26 -13.71 -8.68
N GLU A 260 5.28 -14.32 -8.06
CA GLU A 260 6.66 -13.84 -8.09
C GLU A 260 7.23 -13.80 -9.52
N GLY A 261 7.13 -14.93 -10.24
CA GLY A 261 7.60 -15.04 -11.61
C GLY A 261 6.90 -14.06 -12.55
N LYS A 262 5.59 -13.84 -12.34
CA LYS A 262 4.83 -12.86 -13.11
C LYS A 262 5.27 -11.42 -12.81
N LEU A 263 5.51 -11.07 -11.55
CA LEU A 263 5.98 -9.73 -11.18
C LEU A 263 7.37 -9.47 -11.78
N LYS A 264 8.28 -10.46 -11.68
CA LYS A 264 9.61 -10.39 -12.31
C LYS A 264 9.51 -10.12 -13.82
N GLN A 265 8.62 -10.83 -14.52
CA GLN A 265 8.38 -10.61 -15.96
C GLN A 265 7.85 -9.21 -16.28
N ILE A 266 6.99 -8.65 -15.42
CA ILE A 266 6.48 -7.28 -15.60
C ILE A 266 7.59 -6.28 -15.41
N ILE A 267 8.30 -6.33 -14.27
CA ILE A 267 9.39 -5.40 -13.98
C ILE A 267 10.42 -5.38 -15.13
N ASN A 268 10.81 -6.55 -15.63
CA ASN A 268 11.72 -6.65 -16.76
C ASN A 268 11.16 -6.02 -18.06
N SER A 269 9.86 -6.19 -18.32
CA SER A 269 9.21 -5.69 -19.55
C SER A 269 9.00 -4.18 -19.56
N PHE A 270 9.11 -3.53 -18.41
CA PHE A 270 8.98 -2.08 -18.24
C PHE A 270 10.28 -1.47 -17.69
N SER A 271 11.42 -2.09 -17.95
CA SER A 271 12.75 -1.59 -17.53
C SER A 271 13.11 -0.21 -18.11
N ASN A 272 12.37 0.27 -19.10
CA ASN A 272 12.47 1.62 -19.64
C ASN A 272 11.62 2.67 -18.87
N CYS A 273 10.78 2.25 -17.94
CA CYS A 273 10.02 3.10 -17.03
C CYS A 273 10.79 3.35 -15.73
N ASP A 274 10.44 4.42 -15.01
CA ASP A 274 11.02 4.70 -13.71
C ASP A 274 10.19 4.04 -12.60
N PHE A 275 10.83 3.16 -11.84
CA PHE A 275 10.22 2.54 -10.66
C PHE A 275 10.54 3.35 -9.41
N VAL A 276 9.57 4.15 -8.99
CA VAL A 276 9.72 5.14 -7.91
C VAL A 276 8.71 4.87 -6.81
N THR A 277 9.04 5.33 -5.61
CA THR A 277 8.10 5.31 -4.48
C THR A 277 6.99 6.35 -4.69
N CYS A 278 5.91 6.26 -3.92
CA CYS A 278 4.81 7.22 -3.97
C CYS A 278 5.30 8.64 -3.64
N ARG A 279 6.12 8.79 -2.59
CA ARG A 279 6.77 10.03 -2.23
C ARG A 279 7.63 10.61 -3.36
N ARG A 280 8.52 9.80 -3.92
CA ARG A 280 9.40 10.25 -5.01
C ARG A 280 8.61 10.62 -6.26
N TYR A 281 7.51 9.93 -6.53
CA TYR A 281 6.61 10.32 -7.61
C TYR A 281 6.00 11.72 -7.36
N LEU A 282 5.51 12.01 -6.16
CA LEU A 282 5.00 13.35 -5.84
C LEU A 282 6.10 14.42 -5.93
N GLU A 283 7.28 14.14 -5.39
CA GLU A 283 8.42 15.06 -5.43
C GLU A 283 8.88 15.35 -6.86
N GLU A 284 9.17 14.30 -7.63
CA GLU A 284 9.77 14.43 -8.95
C GLU A 284 8.72 14.69 -10.03
N TYR A 285 7.58 14.00 -10.04
CA TYR A 285 6.61 14.10 -11.14
C TYR A 285 5.54 15.15 -10.92
N ARG A 286 5.29 15.53 -9.66
CA ARG A 286 4.34 16.59 -9.31
C ARG A 286 5.02 17.88 -8.88
N ASN A 287 6.36 17.91 -8.82
CA ASN A 287 7.16 19.01 -8.28
C ASN A 287 6.69 19.42 -6.88
N PHE A 288 6.21 18.45 -6.09
CA PHE A 288 5.71 18.71 -4.74
C PHE A 288 6.89 18.82 -3.77
N GLN A 289 6.95 19.93 -3.04
CA GLN A 289 7.97 20.12 -2.00
C GLN A 289 7.40 19.66 -0.66
N TYR A 290 7.99 18.60 -0.13
CA TYR A 290 7.65 18.11 1.20
C TYR A 290 8.09 19.14 2.26
N PRO A 291 7.25 19.41 3.27
CA PRO A 291 7.65 20.27 4.38
C PRO A 291 8.85 19.64 5.11
N ALA A 292 9.76 20.49 5.58
CA ALA A 292 10.87 20.05 6.42
C ALA A 292 10.32 19.32 7.66
N PRO A 293 11.00 18.27 8.15
CA PRO A 293 10.61 17.58 9.37
C PRO A 293 10.48 18.59 10.52
N SER A 294 9.30 18.70 11.14
CA SER A 294 9.12 19.59 12.29
C SER A 294 9.92 19.04 13.47
N THR A 295 10.77 19.86 14.07
CA THR A 295 11.60 19.51 15.23
C THR A 295 10.79 19.31 16.53
N GLN A 296 9.46 19.42 16.49
CA GLN A 296 8.60 19.47 17.67
C GLN A 296 8.32 18.09 18.32
N HIS A 297 8.73 16.97 17.73
CA HIS A 297 8.51 15.63 18.31
C HIS A 297 9.75 14.96 18.93
N LEU A 298 10.93 15.61 18.92
CA LEU A 298 12.16 15.04 19.47
C LEU A 298 12.39 15.31 20.97
N THR A 299 11.47 16.02 21.66
CA THR A 299 11.62 16.36 23.08
C THR A 299 10.55 15.71 23.96
N ALA A 300 10.50 14.38 23.98
CA ALA A 300 9.85 13.64 25.06
C ALA A 300 10.71 12.43 25.43
N ARG A 301 11.88 12.67 26.05
CA ARG A 301 12.53 11.63 26.86
C ARG A 301 11.61 11.32 28.05
N PRO A 302 11.26 10.06 28.34
CA PRO A 302 10.59 9.74 29.59
C PRO A 302 11.55 10.06 30.73
N LYS A 303 11.17 11.00 31.59
CA LYS A 303 11.86 11.22 32.86
C LYS A 303 11.60 10.00 33.76
N GLY A 304 12.63 9.21 33.98
CA GLY A 304 12.89 8.45 35.20
C GLY A 304 11.81 7.49 35.68
N ALA A 305 11.91 6.23 35.26
CA ALA A 305 11.54 5.12 36.13
C ALA A 305 12.78 4.74 36.96
N LYS A 306 12.80 5.16 38.23
CA LYS A 306 13.67 4.55 39.24
C LYS A 306 13.13 3.14 39.49
N PHE A 307 13.91 2.13 39.16
CA PHE A 307 13.71 0.79 39.71
C PHE A 307 14.28 0.80 41.14
N MET A 308 13.39 0.63 42.11
CA MET A 308 13.69 -0.06 43.38
C MET A 308 13.19 -1.48 43.24
#